data_AF-A0A928SN64-F1
#
_entry.id   AF-A0A928SN64-F1
#
_cell.length_a   1.000
_cell.length_b   1.000
_cell.length_c   1.000
_cell.angle_alpha   90.00
_cell.angle_beta   90.00
_cell.angle_gamma   90.00
#
_symmetry.space_group_name_H-M   'P 1'
#
loop_
_entity.id
_entity.type
_entity.pdbx_description
1 polymer ?
#
loop_
_entity_poly.entity_id
_entity_poly.type
_entity_poly.pdbx_seq_one_letter_code
_entity_poly.pdbx_strand_id
1 'polypeptide(L)'
;MSREAEPENAQNPVLAGKPAPGGRCKVCGGTLSDSLRCEQCGAAYGEANRCPHCRSVADVEPAEPLRFRCRVCGGPRIPVDSREIVRTGREVPVLAKAKKAHFARAAWAVAAGVVGGFGVLSLLMTLLVVAFGPGLFTSLAMLGMSLLPFVVAALAWQRAKRHAKERDRLLDDAWSLVASDVLTHTGKELEADDLAKLMRIDVERAEQVLAHLSAEDFIHARVTDEGDIAYSSRLRVEPALEEPEEEAAPPEQEEAEELARARAPKP
;
A
#
# COMPACT_ATOMS: atom_id res chain seq x y z
N MET A 1 -29.60 -18.20 9.83
CA MET A 1 -29.86 -17.54 8.54
C MET A 1 -29.19 -16.17 8.58
N SER A 2 -27.87 -16.14 8.49
CA SER A 2 -27.08 -14.92 8.44
C SER A 2 -26.87 -14.59 6.97
N ARG A 3 -27.44 -13.49 6.50
CA ARG A 3 -27.21 -12.99 5.14
C ARG A 3 -25.77 -12.49 5.08
N GLU A 4 -24.91 -13.26 4.41
CA GLU A 4 -23.61 -12.77 3.96
C GLU A 4 -23.89 -11.60 3.01
N ALA A 5 -23.50 -10.40 3.43
CA ALA A 5 -23.58 -9.22 2.60
C ALA A 5 -22.50 -9.34 1.53
N GLU A 6 -22.90 -9.83 0.36
CA GLU A 6 -22.11 -9.79 -0.86
C GLU A 6 -21.67 -8.33 -1.08
N PRO A 7 -20.36 -8.02 -1.07
CA PRO A 7 -19.92 -6.68 -1.36
C PRO A 7 -20.23 -6.43 -2.82
N GLU A 8 -21.30 -5.67 -3.07
CA GLU A 8 -21.63 -5.04 -4.34
C GLU A 8 -20.47 -4.10 -4.72
N ASN A 9 -19.40 -4.73 -5.21
CA ASN A 9 -18.20 -4.10 -5.72
C ASN A 9 -18.54 -3.63 -7.13
N ALA A 10 -19.42 -2.63 -7.19
CA ALA A 10 -19.66 -1.84 -8.39
C ALA A 10 -18.37 -1.05 -8.69
N GLN A 11 -17.40 -1.76 -9.27
CA GLN A 11 -16.40 -1.19 -10.14
C GLN A 11 -17.14 -0.62 -11.33
N ASN A 12 -17.76 0.54 -11.14
CA ASN A 12 -18.06 1.41 -12.24
C ASN A 12 -16.68 1.89 -12.69
N PRO A 13 -16.17 1.49 -13.88
CA PRO A 13 -14.95 2.07 -14.39
C PRO A 13 -15.26 3.55 -14.54
N VAL A 14 -14.82 4.35 -13.56
CA VAL A 14 -14.91 5.79 -13.63
C VAL A 14 -14.02 6.16 -14.80
N LEU A 15 -14.65 6.27 -15.97
CA LEU A 15 -14.00 6.71 -17.19
C LEU A 15 -13.35 8.02 -16.83
N ALA A 16 -12.03 7.97 -16.67
CA ALA A 16 -11.19 9.10 -16.36
C ALA A 16 -11.43 10.09 -17.50
N GLY A 17 -12.32 11.06 -17.25
CA GLY A 17 -12.63 12.10 -18.21
C GLY A 17 -11.32 12.81 -18.52
N LYS A 18 -10.70 12.46 -19.66
CA LYS A 18 -9.48 13.06 -20.13
C LYS A 18 -9.74 14.56 -20.14
N PRO A 19 -9.01 15.38 -19.34
CA PRO A 19 -9.16 16.83 -19.48
C PRO A 19 -8.83 17.15 -20.93
N ALA A 20 -9.73 17.88 -21.60
CA ALA A 20 -9.51 18.24 -22.99
C ALA A 20 -8.13 18.93 -23.13
N PRO A 21 -7.30 18.52 -24.11
CA PRO A 21 -6.03 19.20 -24.35
C PRO A 21 -6.28 20.69 -24.54
N GLY A 22 -5.51 21.53 -23.84
CA GLY A 22 -5.71 22.99 -23.81
C GLY A 22 -6.58 23.52 -22.66
N GLY A 23 -6.95 22.68 -21.68
CA GLY A 23 -7.62 23.14 -20.46
C GLY A 23 -6.78 24.14 -19.64
N ARG A 24 -7.44 25.03 -18.89
CA ARG A 24 -6.78 25.92 -17.92
C ARG A 24 -6.76 25.29 -16.53
N CYS A 25 -5.63 25.45 -15.85
CA CYS A 25 -5.43 25.08 -14.46
C CYS A 25 -6.44 25.83 -13.58
N LYS A 26 -7.26 25.11 -12.81
CA LYS A 26 -8.26 25.70 -11.91
C LYS A 26 -7.64 26.47 -10.73
N VAL A 27 -6.36 26.22 -10.44
CA VAL A 27 -5.65 26.84 -9.30
C VAL A 27 -4.94 28.13 -9.72
N CYS A 28 -4.17 28.13 -10.80
CA CYS A 28 -3.37 29.30 -11.22
C CYS A 28 -3.77 29.91 -12.58
N GLY A 29 -4.72 29.31 -13.30
CA GLY A 29 -5.14 29.77 -14.64
C GLY A 29 -4.18 29.40 -15.79
N GLY A 30 -3.01 28.84 -15.51
CA GLY A 30 -2.02 28.41 -16.51
C GLY A 30 -2.53 27.32 -17.46
N THR A 31 -1.91 27.18 -18.63
CA THR A 31 -2.24 26.12 -19.59
C THR A 31 -1.83 24.75 -19.05
N LEU A 32 -2.73 23.76 -19.13
CA LEU A 32 -2.42 22.38 -18.76
C LEU A 32 -1.78 21.67 -19.95
N SER A 33 -0.60 21.09 -19.73
CA SER A 33 0.04 20.16 -20.66
C SER A 33 -0.57 18.76 -20.53
N ASP A 34 -0.03 17.80 -21.30
CA ASP A 34 -0.38 16.38 -21.14
C ASP A 34 0.13 15.76 -19.84
N SER A 35 0.85 16.51 -19.01
CA SER A 35 1.25 16.05 -17.69
C SER A 35 0.05 16.00 -16.72
N LEU A 36 0.14 15.11 -15.72
CA LEU A 36 -0.87 15.00 -14.66
C LEU A 36 -0.87 16.19 -13.67
N ARG A 37 -0.07 17.22 -13.94
CA ARG A 37 0.18 18.36 -13.05
C ARG A 37 0.25 19.65 -13.83
N CYS A 38 -0.11 20.76 -13.19
CA CYS A 38 0.18 22.05 -13.78
C CYS A 38 1.67 22.37 -13.61
N GLU A 39 2.39 22.61 -14.71
CA GLU A 39 3.82 22.98 -14.67
C GLU A 39 4.07 24.31 -13.95
N GLN A 40 3.07 25.20 -13.94
CA GLN A 40 3.21 26.52 -13.31
C GLN A 40 3.00 26.52 -11.79
N CYS A 41 2.11 25.66 -11.26
CA CYS A 41 1.78 25.67 -9.82
C CYS A 41 1.82 24.30 -9.13
N GLY A 42 2.11 23.23 -9.85
CA GLY A 42 2.17 21.86 -9.33
C GLY A 42 0.81 21.20 -9.03
N ALA A 43 -0.31 21.91 -9.21
CA ALA A 43 -1.64 21.35 -8.93
C ALA A 43 -1.88 20.05 -9.73
N ALA A 44 -2.29 18.99 -9.03
CA ALA A 44 -2.54 17.68 -9.62
C ALA A 44 -3.95 17.61 -10.25
N TYR A 45 -4.06 16.91 -11.39
CA TYR A 45 -5.30 16.77 -12.16
C TYR A 45 -5.59 15.31 -12.53
N GLY A 46 -6.85 15.02 -12.84
CA GLY A 46 -7.29 13.72 -13.33
C GLY A 46 -7.58 12.69 -12.23
N GLU A 47 -8.30 11.63 -12.61
CA GLU A 47 -8.69 10.53 -11.72
C GLU A 47 -7.51 9.72 -11.20
N ALA A 48 -6.43 9.61 -11.99
CA ALA A 48 -5.16 9.03 -11.54
C ALA A 48 -4.61 9.76 -10.29
N ASN A 49 -4.99 11.02 -10.09
CA ASN A 49 -4.62 11.80 -8.92
C ASN A 49 -5.60 11.76 -7.73
N ARG A 50 -6.64 10.93 -7.81
CA ARG A 50 -7.62 10.80 -6.74
C ARG A 50 -7.01 10.05 -5.56
N CYS A 51 -7.11 10.63 -4.37
CA CYS A 51 -6.66 9.98 -3.16
C CYS A 51 -7.59 8.79 -2.81
N PRO A 52 -7.05 7.58 -2.57
CA PRO A 52 -7.89 6.43 -2.22
C PRO A 52 -8.56 6.56 -0.84
N HIS A 53 -8.06 7.45 0.04
CA HIS A 53 -8.59 7.63 1.40
C HIS A 53 -9.75 8.62 1.46
N CYS A 54 -9.57 9.82 0.90
CA CYS A 54 -10.56 10.91 0.98
C CYS A 54 -11.25 11.20 -0.34
N ARG A 55 -10.90 10.49 -1.42
CA ARG A 55 -11.43 10.67 -2.77
C ARG A 55 -11.24 12.07 -3.36
N SER A 56 -10.47 12.96 -2.76
CA SER A 56 -10.13 14.25 -3.37
C SER A 56 -9.05 14.05 -4.44
N VAL A 57 -9.18 14.74 -5.57
CA VAL A 57 -8.07 14.92 -6.52
C VAL A 57 -7.11 15.91 -5.89
N ALA A 58 -5.95 15.43 -5.47
CA ALA A 58 -5.00 16.21 -4.70
C ALA A 58 -3.58 15.83 -5.09
N ASP A 59 -2.64 16.73 -4.85
CA ASP A 59 -1.24 16.39 -5.00
C ASP A 59 -0.74 15.52 -3.82
N VAL A 60 0.37 14.82 -4.03
CA VAL A 60 1.17 14.19 -3.00
C VAL A 60 2.28 15.14 -2.54
N GLU A 61 2.61 15.05 -1.27
CA GLU A 61 3.74 15.76 -0.67
C GLU A 61 4.68 14.72 -0.03
N PRO A 62 6.01 14.85 -0.21
CA PRO A 62 6.97 14.06 0.55
C PRO A 62 6.74 14.26 2.04
N ALA A 63 6.61 13.17 2.79
CA ALA A 63 6.37 13.22 4.21
C ALA A 63 7.02 12.04 4.90
N GLU A 64 8.14 12.27 5.57
CA GLU A 64 8.63 11.28 6.52
C GLU A 64 7.64 11.18 7.69
N PRO A 65 7.27 9.96 8.12
CA PRO A 65 7.80 8.66 7.70
C PRO A 65 6.91 7.89 6.70
N LEU A 66 5.89 8.53 6.11
CA LEU A 66 4.95 7.91 5.17
C LEU A 66 5.46 7.86 3.72
N ARG A 67 6.67 8.40 3.46
CA ARG A 67 7.27 8.67 2.14
C ARG A 67 6.51 9.75 1.39
N PHE A 68 5.25 9.50 1.08
CA PHE A 68 4.34 10.45 0.45
C PHE A 68 2.98 10.43 1.12
N ARG A 69 2.39 11.62 1.28
CA ARG A 69 1.04 11.80 1.83
C ARG A 69 0.17 12.62 0.91
N CYS A 70 -1.14 12.40 0.98
CA CYS A 70 -2.10 13.28 0.35
C CYS A 70 -2.09 14.66 1.04
N ARG A 71 -1.97 15.75 0.26
CA ARG A 71 -2.01 17.13 0.80
C ARG A 71 -3.33 17.51 1.48
N VAL A 72 -4.42 16.79 1.18
CA VAL A 72 -5.76 17.08 1.74
C VAL A 72 -6.02 16.32 3.04
N CYS A 73 -5.89 14.98 3.04
CA CYS A 73 -6.24 14.18 4.23
C CYS A 73 -5.03 13.68 5.04
N GLY A 74 -3.80 13.92 4.59
CA GLY A 74 -2.58 13.43 5.22
C GLY A 74 -2.39 11.90 5.16
N GLY A 75 -3.27 11.16 4.50
CA GLY A 75 -3.15 9.70 4.35
C GLY A 75 -1.99 9.30 3.44
N PRO A 76 -1.34 8.14 3.70
CA PRO A 76 -0.23 7.66 2.87
C PRO A 76 -0.72 7.38 1.45
N ARG A 77 0.09 7.75 0.47
CA ARG A 77 -0.24 7.62 -0.94
C ARG A 77 1.02 7.33 -1.75
N ILE A 78 0.90 6.51 -2.77
CA ILE A 78 1.99 6.19 -3.69
C ILE A 78 1.73 6.97 -4.98
N PRO A 79 2.61 7.91 -5.39
CA PRO A 79 2.45 8.60 -6.67
C PRO A 79 2.73 7.68 -7.86
N VAL A 80 1.99 7.90 -8.95
CA VAL A 80 2.23 7.27 -10.25
C VAL A 80 2.03 8.36 -11.30
N ASP A 81 3.08 8.65 -12.07
CA ASP A 81 3.14 9.73 -13.06
C ASP A 81 2.77 9.29 -14.47
N SER A 82 1.77 8.42 -14.59
CA SER A 82 1.21 8.02 -15.87
C SER A 82 -0.30 8.04 -15.84
N ARG A 83 -0.90 8.53 -16.92
CA ARG A 83 -2.36 8.53 -17.15
C ARG A 83 -2.86 7.17 -17.62
N GLU A 84 -1.97 6.40 -18.25
CA GLU A 84 -2.29 5.13 -18.90
C GLU A 84 -2.35 3.98 -17.89
N ILE A 85 -1.69 4.15 -16.75
CA ILE A 85 -1.64 3.14 -15.69
C ILE A 85 -2.91 3.25 -14.83
N VAL A 86 -3.81 2.28 -15.01
CA VAL A 86 -4.99 2.13 -14.17
C VAL A 86 -4.61 1.32 -12.93
N ARG A 87 -4.90 1.85 -11.74
CA ARG A 87 -4.61 1.13 -10.49
C ARG A 87 -5.75 0.19 -10.16
N THR A 88 -5.42 -1.01 -9.72
CA THR A 88 -6.40 -2.00 -9.26
C THR A 88 -7.06 -1.60 -7.94
N GLY A 89 -6.38 -0.77 -7.14
CA GLY A 89 -6.83 -0.36 -5.81
C GLY A 89 -6.57 -1.41 -4.72
N ARG A 90 -5.83 -2.49 -5.03
CA ARG A 90 -5.45 -3.54 -4.07
C ARG A 90 -4.64 -3.00 -2.88
N GLU A 91 -3.90 -1.92 -3.10
CA GLU A 91 -3.07 -1.25 -2.11
C GLU A 91 -3.89 -0.45 -1.08
N VAL A 92 -5.13 -0.08 -1.38
CA VAL A 92 -5.96 0.78 -0.52
C VAL A 92 -6.15 0.24 0.89
N PRO A 93 -6.56 -1.03 1.11
CA PRO A 93 -6.68 -1.57 2.46
C PRO A 93 -5.34 -1.64 3.20
N VAL A 94 -4.23 -1.88 2.48
CA VAL A 94 -2.88 -1.94 3.06
C VAL A 94 -2.44 -0.54 3.51
N LEU A 95 -2.64 0.48 2.68
CA LEU A 95 -2.39 1.88 3.01
C LEU A 95 -3.25 2.35 4.19
N ALA A 96 -4.51 1.88 4.28
CA ALA A 96 -5.37 2.19 5.42
C ALA A 96 -4.84 1.59 6.73
N LYS A 97 -4.31 0.36 6.70
CA LYS A 97 -3.62 -0.24 7.85
C LYS A 97 -2.34 0.54 8.20
N ALA A 98 -1.54 0.94 7.22
CA ALA A 98 -0.35 1.76 7.44
C ALA A 98 -0.68 3.10 8.11
N LYS A 99 -1.78 3.75 7.69
CA LYS A 99 -2.31 4.97 8.33
C LYS A 99 -2.65 4.73 9.80
N LYS A 100 -3.35 3.63 10.13
CA LYS A 100 -3.68 3.27 11.52
C LYS A 100 -2.43 3.02 12.36
N ALA A 101 -1.46 2.27 11.83
CA ALA A 101 -0.18 2.02 12.51
C ALA A 101 0.61 3.32 12.75
N HIS A 102 0.59 4.26 11.79
CA HIS A 102 1.21 5.58 11.95
C HIS A 102 0.59 6.37 13.12
N PHE A 103 -0.73 6.45 13.21
CA PHE A 103 -1.40 7.12 14.34
C PHE A 103 -1.20 6.40 15.67
N ALA A 104 -1.23 5.06 15.67
CA ALA A 104 -0.95 4.26 16.86
C ALA A 104 0.48 4.53 17.38
N ARG A 105 1.48 4.56 16.50
CA ARG A 105 2.85 4.96 16.86
C ARG A 105 2.87 6.35 17.50
N ALA A 106 2.23 7.34 16.89
CA ALA A 106 2.20 8.70 17.40
C ALA A 106 1.57 8.77 18.81
N ALA A 107 0.43 8.09 19.01
CA ALA A 107 -0.23 8.01 20.30
C ALA A 107 0.66 7.38 21.38
N TRP A 108 1.30 6.24 21.07
CA TRP A 108 2.21 5.58 22.02
C TRP A 108 3.48 6.38 22.31
N ALA A 109 4.01 7.12 21.31
CA ALA A 109 5.16 7.99 21.51
C ALA A 109 4.82 9.18 22.42
N VAL A 110 3.64 9.81 22.22
CA VAL A 110 3.15 10.88 23.10
C VAL A 110 2.93 10.35 24.52
N ALA A 111 2.29 9.19 24.66
CA ALA A 111 2.09 8.56 25.96
C ALA A 111 3.43 8.26 26.68
N ALA A 112 4.42 7.73 25.96
CA ALA A 112 5.76 7.49 26.50
C ALA A 112 6.43 8.80 26.95
N GLY A 113 6.32 9.87 26.16
CA GLY A 113 6.88 11.18 26.50
C GLY A 113 6.24 11.80 27.74
N VAL A 114 4.90 11.76 27.84
CA VAL A 114 4.16 12.27 28.99
C VAL A 114 4.50 11.48 30.26
N VAL A 115 4.41 10.15 30.22
CA VAL A 115 4.70 9.29 31.37
C VAL A 115 6.17 9.40 31.79
N GLY A 116 7.09 9.43 30.82
CA GLY A 116 8.51 9.63 31.09
C GLY A 116 8.80 10.98 31.73
N GLY A 117 8.17 12.06 31.25
CA GLY A 117 8.28 13.40 31.85
C GLY A 117 7.79 13.44 33.30
N PHE A 118 6.64 12.84 33.60
CA PHE A 118 6.16 12.69 34.98
C PHE A 118 7.11 11.83 35.83
N GLY A 119 7.70 10.78 35.25
CA GLY A 119 8.73 9.96 35.91
C GLY A 119 9.93 10.78 36.35
N VAL A 120 10.48 11.61 35.45
CA VAL A 120 11.60 12.51 35.77
C VAL A 120 11.24 13.48 36.88
N LEU A 121 10.07 14.13 36.81
CA LEU A 121 9.63 15.04 37.85
C LEU A 121 9.46 14.33 39.20
N SER A 122 8.84 13.15 39.22
CA SER A 122 8.65 12.33 40.41
C SER A 122 9.99 11.92 41.03
N LEU A 123 10.97 11.55 40.20
CA LEU A 123 12.32 11.19 40.64
C LEU A 123 13.01 12.41 41.28
N LEU A 124 12.94 13.58 40.65
CA LEU A 124 13.51 14.82 41.20
C LEU A 124 12.90 15.18 42.56
N MET A 125 11.58 15.08 42.71
CA MET A 125 10.91 15.30 44.00
C MET A 125 11.33 14.27 45.04
N THR A 126 11.47 13.00 44.64
CA THR A 126 11.96 11.95 45.55
C THR A 126 13.38 12.24 46.02
N LEU A 127 14.28 12.61 45.11
CA LEU A 127 15.65 12.99 45.46
C LEU A 127 15.71 14.20 46.39
N LEU A 128 14.83 15.19 46.19
CA LEU A 128 14.69 16.33 47.08
C LEU A 128 14.27 15.89 48.48
N VAL A 129 13.24 15.05 48.61
CA VAL A 129 12.78 14.52 49.92
C VAL A 129 13.87 13.70 50.60
N VAL A 130 14.59 12.86 49.85
CA VAL A 130 15.71 12.05 50.37
C VAL A 130 16.84 12.95 50.90
N ALA A 131 17.08 14.10 50.27
CA ALA A 131 18.09 15.05 50.72
C ALA A 131 17.73 15.73 52.06
N PHE A 132 16.43 15.92 52.35
CA PHE A 132 15.96 16.56 53.59
C PHE A 132 15.43 15.58 54.66
N GLY A 133 15.38 14.28 54.34
CA GLY A 133 15.41 13.20 55.32
C GLY A 133 14.05 12.56 55.67
N PRO A 134 13.87 11.32 55.20
CA PRO A 134 13.46 10.22 56.08
C PRO A 134 14.52 9.09 56.05
N GLY A 135 14.44 8.12 56.97
CA GLY A 135 15.45 7.06 57.14
C GLY A 135 15.75 6.25 55.86
N LEU A 136 16.88 5.54 55.82
CA LEU A 136 17.38 4.83 54.63
C LEU A 136 16.32 3.91 53.97
N PHE A 137 15.54 3.19 54.79
CA PHE A 137 14.52 2.25 54.30
C PHE A 137 13.38 2.93 53.54
N THR A 138 12.87 4.06 54.03
CA THR A 138 11.81 4.82 53.35
C THR A 138 12.30 5.41 52.04
N SER A 139 13.56 5.86 52.01
CA SER A 139 14.19 6.44 50.82
C SER A 139 14.37 5.40 49.70
N LEU A 140 14.78 4.17 50.05
CA LEU A 140 14.88 3.05 49.10
C LEU A 140 13.51 2.67 48.52
N ALA A 141 12.46 2.60 49.35
CA ALA A 141 11.12 2.28 48.90
C ALA A 141 10.56 3.35 47.94
N MET A 142 10.73 4.64 48.26
CA MET A 142 10.31 5.74 47.38
C MET A 142 11.08 5.75 46.06
N LEU A 143 12.39 5.49 46.10
CA LEU A 143 13.20 5.40 44.89
C LEU A 143 12.73 4.24 44.00
N GLY A 144 12.44 3.07 44.58
CA GLY A 144 11.88 1.93 43.84
C GLY A 144 10.54 2.27 43.15
N MET A 145 9.63 2.93 43.87
CA MET A 145 8.35 3.34 43.28
C MET A 145 8.50 4.39 42.17
N SER A 146 9.50 5.27 42.29
CA SER A 146 9.81 6.28 41.27
C SER A 146 10.30 5.69 39.94
N LEU A 147 10.74 4.41 39.92
CA LEU A 147 11.14 3.72 38.69
C LEU A 147 9.94 3.24 37.86
N LEU A 148 8.76 3.09 38.46
CA LEU A 148 7.58 2.54 37.78
C LEU A 148 7.17 3.33 36.52
N PRO A 149 7.10 4.68 36.53
CA PRO A 149 6.79 5.45 35.33
C PRO A 149 7.82 5.25 34.21
N PHE A 150 9.10 5.07 34.53
CA PHE A 150 10.13 4.82 33.52
C PHE A 150 9.95 3.46 32.85
N VAL A 151 9.58 2.43 33.61
CA VAL A 151 9.24 1.11 33.05
C VAL A 151 8.04 1.22 32.11
N VAL A 152 6.98 1.91 32.52
CA VAL A 152 5.79 2.12 31.67
C VAL A 152 6.13 2.92 30.42
N ALA A 153 6.93 3.99 30.54
CA ALA A 153 7.39 4.79 29.41
C ALA A 153 8.24 3.96 28.43
N ALA A 154 9.13 3.09 28.94
CA ALA A 154 9.94 2.19 28.11
C ALA A 154 9.07 1.18 27.35
N LEU A 155 8.05 0.59 27.99
CA LEU A 155 7.11 -0.32 27.34
C LEU A 155 6.25 0.39 26.28
N ALA A 156 5.78 1.60 26.57
CA ALA A 156 5.06 2.44 25.61
C ALA A 156 5.93 2.79 24.40
N TRP A 157 7.20 3.13 24.63
CA TRP A 157 8.18 3.39 23.56
C TRP A 157 8.45 2.14 22.72
N GLN A 158 8.56 0.96 23.34
CA GLN A 158 8.72 -0.30 22.62
C GLN A 158 7.49 -0.60 21.74
N ARG A 159 6.27 -0.33 22.22
CA ARG A 159 5.05 -0.43 21.41
C ARG A 159 5.04 0.55 20.23
N ALA A 160 5.46 1.81 20.46
CA ALA A 160 5.61 2.79 19.39
C ALA A 160 6.59 2.28 18.30
N LYS A 161 7.72 1.67 18.70
CA LYS A 161 8.67 1.04 17.76
C LYS A 161 8.07 -0.14 17.00
N ARG A 162 7.20 -0.95 17.61
CA ARG A 162 6.53 -2.06 16.91
C ARG A 162 5.60 -1.53 15.81
N HIS A 163 4.77 -0.54 16.13
CA HIS A 163 3.89 0.10 15.14
C HIS A 163 4.66 0.86 14.05
N ALA A 164 5.85 1.38 14.36
CA ALA A 164 6.76 1.92 13.34
C ALA A 164 7.13 0.87 12.29
N LYS A 165 7.64 -0.29 12.75
CA LYS A 165 8.03 -1.39 11.87
C LYS A 165 6.84 -1.94 11.08
N GLU A 166 5.69 -2.07 11.74
CA GLU A 166 4.45 -2.50 11.09
C GLU A 166 4.00 -1.53 10.00
N ARG A 167 4.03 -0.22 10.26
CA ARG A 167 3.77 0.81 9.24
C ARG A 167 4.73 0.66 8.07
N ASP A 168 6.03 0.53 8.32
CA ASP A 168 7.05 0.48 7.27
C ASP A 168 6.85 -0.75 6.37
N ARG A 169 6.61 -1.93 6.98
CA ARG A 169 6.25 -3.14 6.25
C ARG A 169 4.99 -2.96 5.39
N LEU A 170 3.91 -2.42 5.97
CA LEU A 170 2.67 -2.20 5.23
C LEU A 170 2.84 -1.18 4.09
N LEU A 171 3.73 -0.20 4.25
CA LEU A 171 4.07 0.69 3.15
C LEU A 171 4.81 -0.10 2.06
N ASP A 172 5.82 -0.90 2.42
CA ASP A 172 6.55 -1.74 1.47
C ASP A 172 5.62 -2.65 0.67
N ASP A 173 4.73 -3.39 1.34
CA ASP A 173 3.72 -4.23 0.71
C ASP A 173 2.85 -3.42 -0.27
N ALA A 174 2.42 -2.21 0.11
CA ALA A 174 1.62 -1.34 -0.76
C ALA A 174 2.41 -0.84 -1.98
N TRP A 175 3.71 -0.56 -1.82
CA TRP A 175 4.59 -0.16 -2.92
C TRP A 175 4.76 -1.28 -3.94
N SER A 176 4.95 -2.52 -3.49
CA SER A 176 5.03 -3.71 -4.34
C SER A 176 3.75 -3.92 -5.14
N LEU A 177 2.57 -3.76 -4.51
CA LEU A 177 1.27 -3.87 -5.20
C LEU A 177 1.13 -2.84 -6.32
N VAL A 178 1.49 -1.58 -6.06
CA VAL A 178 1.41 -0.53 -7.10
C VAL A 178 2.45 -0.75 -8.19
N ALA A 179 3.66 -1.18 -7.84
CA ALA A 179 4.69 -1.52 -8.83
C ALA A 179 4.25 -2.70 -9.72
N SER A 180 3.57 -3.71 -9.17
CA SER A 180 3.00 -4.79 -9.98
C SER A 180 1.94 -4.28 -10.97
N ASP A 181 1.08 -3.35 -10.55
CA ASP A 181 0.09 -2.73 -11.45
C ASP A 181 0.78 -1.93 -12.58
N VAL A 182 1.85 -1.19 -12.25
CA VAL A 182 2.66 -0.45 -13.24
C VAL A 182 3.29 -1.39 -14.27
N LEU A 183 3.85 -2.52 -13.83
CA LEU A 183 4.47 -3.52 -14.69
C LEU A 183 3.44 -4.21 -15.60
N THR A 184 2.29 -4.61 -15.05
CA THR A 184 1.20 -5.23 -15.83
C THR A 184 0.66 -4.29 -16.90
N HIS A 185 0.55 -2.99 -16.62
CA HIS A 185 0.04 -2.01 -17.59
C HIS A 185 1.06 -1.60 -18.66
N THR A 186 2.35 -1.53 -18.32
CA THR A 186 3.38 -1.12 -19.28
C THR A 186 3.62 -2.20 -20.34
N GLY A 187 3.49 -3.48 -19.98
CA GLY A 187 3.57 -4.62 -20.91
C GLY A 187 4.92 -4.81 -21.61
N LYS A 188 5.95 -4.07 -21.16
CA LYS A 188 7.32 -4.10 -21.67
C LYS A 188 8.29 -4.44 -20.55
N GLU A 189 9.49 -4.83 -20.93
CA GLU A 189 10.64 -4.86 -20.04
C GLU A 189 10.83 -3.46 -19.44
N LEU A 190 10.80 -3.36 -18.11
CA LEU A 190 10.90 -2.10 -17.38
C LEU A 190 12.21 -2.10 -16.59
N GLU A 191 13.01 -1.06 -16.79
CA GLU A 191 14.23 -0.83 -16.01
C GLU A 191 13.93 -0.10 -14.70
N ALA A 192 14.88 -0.14 -13.76
CA ALA A 192 14.75 0.54 -12.47
C ALA A 192 14.58 2.06 -12.63
N ASP A 193 15.28 2.67 -13.59
CA ASP A 193 15.19 4.10 -13.89
C ASP A 193 13.79 4.53 -14.35
N ASP A 194 13.12 3.69 -15.13
CA ASP A 194 11.77 3.97 -15.62
C ASP A 194 10.76 3.84 -14.48
N LEU A 195 10.89 2.81 -13.65
CA LEU A 195 10.05 2.66 -12.45
C LEU A 195 10.26 3.83 -11.48
N ALA A 196 11.50 4.26 -11.28
CA ALA A 196 11.88 5.37 -10.41
C ALA A 196 11.19 6.67 -10.87
N LYS A 197 11.25 6.98 -12.17
CA LYS A 197 10.56 8.13 -12.77
C LYS A 197 9.05 8.01 -12.64
N LEU A 198 8.48 6.85 -12.95
CA LEU A 198 7.03 6.63 -12.89
C LEU A 198 6.47 6.74 -11.46
N MET A 199 7.18 6.22 -10.46
CA MET A 199 6.70 6.21 -9.08
C MET A 199 7.30 7.31 -8.19
N ARG A 200 8.10 8.23 -8.77
CA ARG A 200 8.78 9.32 -8.06
C ARG A 200 9.63 8.84 -6.88
N ILE A 201 10.39 7.77 -7.08
CA ILE A 201 11.34 7.26 -6.10
C ILE A 201 12.75 7.37 -6.65
N ASP A 202 13.74 7.23 -5.78
CA ASP A 202 15.12 7.03 -6.18
C ASP A 202 15.31 5.66 -6.86
N VAL A 203 16.38 5.56 -7.65
CA VAL A 203 16.68 4.36 -8.45
C VAL A 203 16.98 3.18 -7.54
N GLU A 204 17.74 3.40 -6.47
CA GLU A 204 18.08 2.38 -5.47
C GLU A 204 16.81 1.79 -4.83
N ARG A 205 15.80 2.61 -4.59
CA ARG A 205 14.51 2.18 -4.08
C ARG A 205 13.68 1.43 -5.13
N ALA A 206 13.72 1.86 -6.38
CA ALA A 206 13.08 1.14 -7.48
C ALA A 206 13.67 -0.26 -7.64
N GLU A 207 14.99 -0.40 -7.59
CA GLU A 207 15.70 -1.68 -7.59
C GLU A 207 15.27 -2.56 -6.41
N GLN A 208 15.17 -2.02 -5.20
CA GLN A 208 14.69 -2.77 -4.03
C GLN A 208 13.27 -3.30 -4.23
N VAL A 209 12.37 -2.51 -4.81
CA VAL A 209 11.00 -2.93 -5.09
C VAL A 209 10.96 -4.01 -6.17
N LEU A 210 11.75 -3.87 -7.24
CA LEU A 210 11.86 -4.88 -8.30
C LEU A 210 12.48 -6.18 -7.76
N ALA A 211 13.55 -6.09 -6.98
CA ALA A 211 14.17 -7.26 -6.33
C ALA A 211 13.19 -7.99 -5.41
N HIS A 212 12.37 -7.26 -4.66
CA HIS A 212 11.34 -7.85 -3.82
C HIS A 212 10.23 -8.53 -4.62
N LEU A 213 9.76 -7.91 -5.70
CA LEU A 213 8.78 -8.53 -6.62
C LEU A 213 9.31 -9.77 -7.33
N SER A 214 10.61 -9.78 -7.65
CA SER A 214 11.31 -10.94 -8.23
C SER A 214 11.35 -12.09 -7.23
N ALA A 215 11.64 -11.80 -5.95
CA ALA A 215 11.65 -12.80 -4.88
C ALA A 215 10.25 -13.41 -4.58
N GLU A 216 9.17 -12.70 -4.91
CA GLU A 216 7.78 -13.19 -4.78
C GLU A 216 7.25 -13.85 -6.07
N ASP A 217 8.12 -14.15 -7.04
CA ASP A 217 7.81 -14.79 -8.33
C ASP A 217 6.81 -14.00 -9.23
N PHE A 218 6.61 -12.70 -8.98
CA PHE A 218 5.71 -11.87 -9.79
C PHE A 218 6.35 -11.44 -11.13
N ILE A 219 7.67 -11.37 -11.19
CA ILE A 219 8.43 -10.90 -12.36
C ILE A 219 9.63 -11.80 -12.67
N HIS A 220 10.01 -11.86 -13.94
CA HIS A 220 11.26 -12.49 -14.38
C HIS A 220 12.30 -11.41 -14.64
N ALA A 221 13.48 -11.58 -14.04
CA ALA A 221 14.66 -10.78 -14.34
C ALA A 221 15.43 -11.43 -15.50
N ARG A 222 15.75 -10.65 -16.52
CA ARG A 222 16.61 -11.04 -17.64
C ARG A 222 17.76 -10.05 -17.75
N VAL A 223 18.97 -10.55 -17.94
CA VAL A 223 20.11 -9.69 -18.28
C VAL A 223 20.07 -9.43 -19.78
N THR A 224 20.04 -8.16 -20.17
CA THR A 224 20.07 -7.72 -21.57
C THR A 224 21.46 -7.96 -22.17
N ASP A 225 21.58 -7.87 -23.49
CA ASP A 225 22.88 -8.00 -24.18
C ASP A 225 23.87 -6.88 -23.79
N GLU A 226 23.36 -5.78 -23.25
CA GLU A 226 24.10 -4.62 -22.76
C GLU A 226 24.61 -4.81 -21.32
N GLY A 227 24.17 -5.86 -20.63
CA GLY A 227 24.55 -6.18 -19.25
C GLY A 227 23.61 -5.59 -18.19
N ASP A 228 22.55 -4.89 -18.60
CA ASP A 228 21.54 -4.33 -17.71
C ASP A 228 20.49 -5.38 -17.33
N ILE A 229 19.84 -5.21 -16.17
CA ILE A 229 18.80 -6.13 -15.68
C ILE A 229 17.43 -5.57 -16.06
N ALA A 230 16.79 -6.20 -17.03
CA ALA A 230 15.42 -5.92 -17.46
C ALA A 230 14.41 -6.82 -16.72
N TYR A 231 13.29 -6.25 -16.29
CA TYR A 231 12.23 -6.99 -15.59
C TYR A 231 10.96 -7.06 -16.42
N SER A 232 10.37 -8.26 -16.55
CA SER A 232 9.10 -8.48 -17.26
C SER A 232 8.08 -9.22 -16.38
N SER A 233 6.79 -8.89 -16.54
CA SER A 233 5.73 -9.56 -15.78
C SER A 233 5.47 -10.97 -16.31
N ARG A 234 5.39 -11.97 -15.42
CA ARG A 234 5.14 -13.37 -15.80
C ARG A 234 3.71 -13.62 -16.32
N LEU A 235 2.81 -12.65 -16.20
CA LEU A 235 1.40 -12.77 -16.56
C LEU A 235 1.16 -12.65 -18.08
N ARG A 236 1.95 -13.38 -18.88
CA ARG A 236 1.42 -13.95 -20.12
C ARG A 236 0.91 -15.33 -19.72
N VAL A 237 -0.36 -15.38 -19.30
CA VAL A 237 -1.17 -16.51 -19.74
C VAL A 237 -1.16 -16.33 -21.25
N GLU A 238 -0.25 -17.02 -21.95
CA GLU A 238 -0.47 -17.25 -23.38
C GLU A 238 -1.92 -17.70 -23.45
N PRO A 239 -2.80 -16.97 -24.16
CA PRO A 239 -4.15 -17.48 -24.38
C PRO A 239 -3.89 -18.90 -24.84
N ALA A 240 -4.40 -19.88 -24.10
CA ALA A 240 -4.31 -21.27 -24.52
C ALA A 240 -4.71 -21.21 -25.98
N LEU A 241 -3.75 -21.40 -26.88
CA LEU A 241 -4.03 -21.50 -28.30
C LEU A 241 -5.14 -22.51 -28.29
N GLU A 242 -6.34 -22.08 -28.67
CA GLU A 242 -7.46 -22.98 -28.86
C GLU A 242 -6.88 -24.05 -29.77
N GLU A 243 -6.47 -25.18 -29.17
CA GLU A 243 -6.17 -26.37 -29.91
C GLU A 243 -7.48 -26.57 -30.66
N PRO A 244 -7.45 -26.47 -32.00
CA PRO A 244 -8.67 -26.46 -32.79
C PRO A 244 -9.48 -27.64 -32.30
N GLU A 245 -10.70 -27.37 -31.81
CA GLU A 245 -11.65 -28.38 -31.32
C GLU A 245 -11.48 -29.62 -32.19
N GLU A 246 -10.73 -30.59 -31.66
CA GLU A 246 -10.70 -31.92 -32.22
C GLU A 246 -12.08 -32.42 -31.88
N GLU A 247 -12.95 -32.26 -32.87
CA GLU A 247 -14.35 -32.65 -32.97
C GLU A 247 -14.58 -33.93 -32.17
N ALA A 248 -14.79 -33.74 -30.87
CA ALA A 248 -15.03 -34.81 -29.93
C ALA A 248 -16.43 -35.30 -30.25
N ALA A 249 -16.48 -36.36 -31.06
CA ALA A 249 -17.68 -37.09 -31.40
C ALA A 249 -18.54 -37.28 -30.13
N PRO A 250 -19.83 -36.91 -30.16
CA PRO A 250 -20.69 -36.99 -28.98
C PRO A 250 -20.91 -38.46 -28.57
N PRO A 251 -20.52 -38.88 -27.36
CA PRO A 251 -20.86 -40.19 -26.84
C PRO A 251 -22.18 -40.10 -26.05
N GLU A 252 -23.30 -39.81 -26.71
CA GLU A 252 -24.61 -39.75 -26.02
C GLU A 252 -25.75 -40.47 -26.75
N GLN A 253 -25.51 -41.13 -27.88
CA GLN A 253 -26.56 -41.86 -28.60
C GLN A 253 -26.70 -43.34 -28.22
N GLU A 254 -25.70 -43.97 -27.59
CA GLU A 254 -25.80 -45.40 -27.23
C GLU A 254 -26.59 -45.65 -25.93
N GLU A 255 -26.49 -44.80 -24.89
CA GLU A 255 -27.24 -45.02 -23.63
C GLU A 255 -28.75 -44.75 -23.76
N ALA A 256 -29.16 -43.88 -24.70
CA ALA A 256 -30.57 -43.57 -24.94
C ALA A 256 -31.31 -44.71 -25.67
N GLU A 257 -30.62 -45.48 -26.53
CA GLU A 257 -31.22 -46.60 -27.27
C GLU A 257 -31.36 -47.86 -26.39
N GLU A 258 -30.44 -48.08 -25.44
CA GLU A 258 -30.52 -49.21 -24.51
C GLU A 258 -31.67 -49.06 -23.50
N LEU A 259 -31.92 -47.84 -23.00
CA LEU A 259 -33.07 -47.54 -22.13
C LEU A 259 -34.42 -47.65 -22.86
N ALA A 260 -34.46 -47.43 -24.17
CA ALA A 260 -35.68 -47.59 -24.97
C ALA A 260 -36.03 -49.06 -25.21
N ARG A 261 -35.04 -49.96 -25.41
CA ARG A 261 -35.29 -51.41 -25.56
C ARG A 261 -35.77 -52.09 -24.28
N ALA A 262 -35.37 -51.61 -23.11
CA ALA A 262 -35.78 -52.19 -21.82
C ALA A 262 -37.27 -51.93 -21.46
N ARG A 263 -37.95 -50.99 -22.14
CA ARG A 263 -39.35 -50.61 -21.84
C ARG A 263 -40.41 -51.23 -22.75
N ALA A 264 -40.03 -52.08 -23.71
CA ALA A 264 -41.02 -52.75 -24.56
C ALA A 264 -41.75 -53.88 -23.79
N PRO A 265 -43.09 -53.82 -23.63
CA PRO A 265 -43.85 -54.89 -22.99
C PRO A 265 -43.90 -56.13 -23.89
N LYS A 266 -43.66 -57.31 -23.30
CA LYS A 266 -43.82 -58.60 -23.99
C LYS A 266 -45.32 -58.86 -24.28
N PRO A 267 -45.65 -59.38 -25.48
CA PRO A 267 -47.01 -59.78 -25.83
C PRO A 267 -47.51 -60.97 -25.00
#